data_AF-A0A3P5Y1P8-F1
#
_entry.id   AF-A0A3P5Y1P8-F1
#
_cell.length_a   1.000
_cell.length_b   1.000
_cell.length_c   1.000
_cell.angle_alpha   90.00
_cell.angle_beta   90.00
_cell.angle_gamma   90.00
#
_symmetry.space_group_name_H-M   'P 1'
#
loop_
_entity.id
_entity.type
_entity.pdbx_description
1 polymer ?
#
loop_
_entity_poly.entity_id
_entity_poly.type
_entity_poly.pdbx_seq_one_letter_code
_entity_poly.pdbx_strand_id
1 'polypeptide(L)' 'MESDFIKVTYIDQGNEFDLIVNINDIARLSYGFNQLEFKTPFPNGERNVSITQAEFKRLEKLFLTEVQNEQTKL' A
#
# COMPACT_ATOMS: atom_id res chain seq x y z
N MET A 1 8.63 -13.07 0.15
CA MET A 1 7.66 -14.09 -0.32
C MET A 1 7.59 -14.00 -1.83
N GLU A 2 7.27 -15.10 -2.51
CA GLU A 2 7.28 -15.26 -3.97
C GLU A 2 6.07 -14.60 -4.67
N SER A 3 5.53 -13.53 -4.10
CA SER A 3 4.53 -12.71 -4.77
C SER A 3 4.84 -11.26 -4.47
N ASP A 4 5.27 -10.54 -5.50
CA ASP A 4 5.42 -9.09 -5.48
C ASP A 4 4.07 -8.38 -5.30
N PHE A 5 2.97 -9.12 -5.19
CA PHE A 5 1.61 -8.58 -5.16
C PHE A 5 0.94 -8.75 -3.81
N ILE A 6 0.28 -7.68 -3.36
CA ILE A 6 -0.51 -7.64 -2.13
C ILE A 6 -1.94 -7.23 -2.45
N LYS A 7 -2.89 -7.77 -1.69
CA LYS A 7 -4.26 -7.25 -1.67
C LYS A 7 -4.30 -6.01 -0.76
N VAL A 8 -4.94 -4.94 -1.22
CA VAL A 8 -5.23 -3.71 -0.48
C VAL A 8 -6.71 -3.41 -0.55
N THR A 9 -7.34 -3.12 0.58
CA THR A 9 -8.72 -2.61 0.61
C THR A 9 -8.70 -1.09 0.74
N TYR A 10 -9.26 -0.39 -0.24
CA TYR A 10 -9.29 1.07 -0.32
C TYR A 10 -10.71 1.62 -0.31
N ILE A 11 -10.84 2.90 0.02
CA ILE A 11 -12.09 3.64 0.11
C ILE A 11 -12.16 4.61 -1.06
N ASP A 12 -13.24 4.53 -1.84
CA ASP A 12 -13.59 5.52 -2.84
C ASP A 12 -15.09 5.85 -2.76
N GLN A 13 -15.41 7.14 -2.75
CA GLN A 13 -16.78 7.66 -2.62
C GLN A 13 -17.60 6.99 -1.48
N GLY A 14 -16.94 6.66 -0.35
CA GLY A 14 -17.56 6.03 0.82
C GLY A 14 -17.78 4.52 0.72
N ASN A 15 -17.32 3.87 -0.35
CA ASN A 15 -17.39 2.42 -0.53
C ASN A 15 -16.01 1.77 -0.43
N GLU A 16 -15.97 0.52 0.01
CA GLU A 16 -14.74 -0.28 0.07
C GLU A 16 -14.55 -1.08 -1.21
N PHE A 17 -13.33 -1.11 -1.72
CA PHE A 17 -12.92 -1.81 -2.92
C PHE A 17 -11.61 -2.55 -2.68
N ASP A 18 -11.44 -3.67 -3.36
CA ASP A 18 -10.21 -4.45 -3.31
C ASP A 18 -9.33 -4.17 -4.53
N LEU A 19 -8.04 -3.96 -4.28
CA LEU A 19 -7.01 -3.76 -5.29
C LEU A 19 -5.87 -4.76 -5.09
N ILE A 20 -5.41 -5.38 -6.17
CA ILE A 20 -4.18 -6.17 -6.17
C ILE A 20 -3.04 -5.30 -6.67
N VAL A 21 -2.04 -5.08 -5.83
CA VAL A 21 -0.97 -4.08 -6.03
C VAL A 21 0.39 -4.76 -6.07
N ASN A 22 1.23 -4.41 -7.04
CA ASN A 22 2.65 -4.76 -6.96
C ASN A 22 3.37 -3.87 -5.94
N ILE A 23 4.03 -4.47 -4.95
CA ILE A 23 4.74 -3.78 -3.88
C ILE A 23 5.84 -2.85 -4.41
N ASN A 24 6.47 -3.20 -5.53
CA ASN A 24 7.49 -2.37 -6.17
C ASN A 24 6.89 -1.11 -6.82
N ASP A 25 5.58 -1.07 -7.08
CA ASP A 25 4.89 0.11 -7.60
C ASP A 25 4.40 1.04 -6.46
N ILE A 26 4.44 0.59 -5.20
CA ILE A 26 4.10 1.42 -4.05
C ILE A 26 5.22 2.45 -3.84
N ALA A 27 4.84 3.72 -3.76
CA ALA A 27 5.76 4.82 -3.50
C ALA A 27 5.95 5.05 -2.00
N ARG A 28 4.84 5.16 -1.24
CA ARG A 28 4.85 5.36 0.21
C ARG A 28 3.47 5.15 0.84
N LEU A 29 3.47 4.96 2.16
CA LEU A 29 2.31 5.20 3.03
C LEU A 29 2.37 6.62 3.58
N SER A 30 1.29 7.40 3.41
CA SER A 30 1.23 8.78 3.87
C SER A 30 0.53 8.89 5.23
N TYR A 31 1.35 9.09 6.26
CA TYR A 31 0.92 9.28 7.65
C TYR A 31 0.02 10.53 7.77
N GLY A 32 -1.09 10.39 8.51
CA GLY A 32 -2.05 11.48 8.76
C GLY A 32 -3.22 11.54 7.78
N PHE A 33 -3.02 11.11 6.52
CA PHE A 33 -4.08 11.07 5.51
C PHE A 33 -4.68 9.69 5.29
N ASN A 34 -4.06 8.64 5.87
CA ASN A 34 -4.40 7.24 5.61
C ASN A 34 -4.48 6.94 4.11
N GLN A 35 -3.39 7.26 3.39
CA GLN A 35 -3.29 7.07 1.95
C GLN A 35 -2.15 6.12 1.60
N LEU A 36 -2.41 5.28 0.60
CA LEU A 36 -1.40 4.50 -0.09
C LEU A 36 -1.08 5.20 -1.42
N GLU A 37 0.18 5.56 -1.65
CA GLU A 37 0.62 6.24 -2.87
C GLU A 37 1.40 5.32 -3.80
N PHE A 38 1.27 5.53 -5.11
CA PHE A 38 1.80 4.70 -6.18
C PHE A 38 2.74 5.48 -7.12
N LYS A 39 3.73 4.79 -7.67
CA LYS A 39 4.66 5.32 -8.68
C LYS A 39 3.99 5.45 -10.03
N THR A 40 3.11 4.50 -10.38
CA THR A 40 2.31 4.55 -11.60
C THR A 40 0.94 5.16 -11.30
N PRO A 41 0.46 6.15 -12.08
CA PRO A 41 -0.88 6.69 -11.89
C PRO A 41 -1.95 5.70 -12.34
N PHE A 42 -3.11 5.73 -11.68
CA PHE A 42 -4.33 5.07 -12.12
C PHE A 42 -4.82 5.64 -13.47
N PRO A 43 -5.72 4.94 -14.20
CA PRO A 43 -6.28 5.43 -15.46
C PRO A 43 -6.99 6.80 -15.35
N ASN A 44 -7.48 7.16 -14.16
CA ASN A 44 -8.08 8.46 -13.89
C ASN A 44 -7.05 9.57 -13.59
N GLY A 45 -5.75 9.25 -13.61
CA GLY A 45 -4.65 10.18 -13.32
C GLY A 45 -4.27 10.30 -11.84
N GLU A 46 -5.04 9.70 -10.94
CA GLU A 46 -4.73 9.70 -9.51
C GLU A 46 -3.51 8.82 -9.20
N ARG A 47 -2.82 9.13 -8.10
CA ARG A 47 -1.61 8.41 -7.66
C ARG A 47 -1.74 7.84 -6.28
N ASN A 48 -2.93 7.90 -5.69
CA ASN A 48 -3.16 7.45 -4.34
C ASN A 48 -4.58 6.93 -4.20
N VAL A 49 -4.76 6.12 -3.17
CA VAL A 49 -6.09 5.72 -2.70
C VAL A 49 -6.17 5.95 -1.19
N SER A 50 -7.36 6.31 -0.72
CA SER A 50 -7.64 6.37 0.71
C SER A 50 -7.83 4.97 1.26
N ILE A 51 -7.35 4.67 2.46
CA ILE A 51 -7.50 3.37 3.11
C ILE A 51 -8.02 3.55 4.53
N THR A 52 -8.59 2.50 5.13
CA THR A 52 -9.00 2.55 6.53
C THR A 52 -7.78 2.62 7.45
N GLN A 53 -7.95 3.10 8.68
CA GLN A 53 -6.88 3.06 9.69
C GLN A 53 -6.42 1.63 10.00
N ALA A 54 -7.32 0.66 9.93
CA ALA A 54 -7.01 -0.75 10.14
C ALA A 54 -6.09 -1.27 9.02
N GLU A 55 -6.42 -0.95 7.77
CA GLU A 55 -5.62 -1.33 6.61
C GLU A 55 -4.25 -0.63 6.62
N PHE A 56 -4.22 0.66 6.97
CA PHE A 56 -2.97 1.41 7.12
C PHE A 56 -2.02 0.71 8.09
N LYS A 57 -2.49 0.32 9.28
CA LYS A 57 -1.68 -0.39 10.28
C LYS A 57 -1.23 -1.77 9.80
N ARG A 58 -2.03 -2.45 8.97
CA ARG A 58 -1.65 -3.74 8.38
C ARG A 58 -0.51 -3.56 7.39
N LEU A 59 -0.61 -2.57 6.50
CA LEU A 59 0.42 -2.27 5.50
C LEU A 59 1.71 -1.74 6.14
N GLU A 60 1.59 -0.88 7.16
CA GLU A 60 2.75 -0.40 7.94
C GLU A 60 3.55 -1.57 8.53
N LYS A 61 2.88 -2.53 9.18
CA LYS A 61 3.55 -3.72 9.71
C LYS A 61 4.20 -4.56 8.62
N LEU A 62 3.52 -4.71 7.48
CA LEU A 62 4.03 -5.47 6.34
C LEU A 62 5.35 -4.87 5.83
N PHE A 63 5.36 -3.56 5.53
CA PHE A 63 6.56 -2.88 5.01
C PHE A 63 7.69 -2.78 6.03
N LEU A 64 7.38 -2.56 7.32
CA LEU A 64 8.41 -2.56 8.37
C LEU A 64 9.04 -3.94 8.56
N THR A 65 8.27 -5.02 8.41
CA THR A 65 8.79 -6.39 8.51
C THR A 65 9.70 -6.72 7.32
N GLU A 66 9.39 -6.21 6.12
CA GLU A 66 10.24 -6.39 4.94
C GLU A 66 11.58 -5.66 5.06
N VAL A 67 11.58 -4.40 5.51
CA VAL A 67 12.81 -3.63 5.70
C VAL A 67 13.75 -4.32 6.69
N GLN A 68 13.23 -4.95 7.75
CA GLN A 68 14.03 -5.70 8.72
C GLN A 68 14.66 -6.96 8.11
N ASN A 69 13.93 -7.66 7.22
CA ASN A 69 14.40 -8.89 6.57
C ASN A 69 15.47 -8.63 5.48
N GLU A 70 15.48 -7.44 4.87
CA GLU A 70 16.55 -7.04 3.94
C GLU A 70 17.84 -6.68 4.68
N GLN A 71 17.73 -5.98 5.82
CA GLN A 71 18.89 -5.57 6.63
C GLN A 71 19.61 -6.74 7.31
N THR A 72 18.93 -7.85 7.58
CA THR A 72 19.52 -9.07 8.19
C THR A 72 20.17 -10.02 7.18
N LYS A 73 20.11 -9.72 5.88
CA LYS A 73 20.75 -10.51 4.80
C LYS A 73 22.11 -9.94 4.35
N LEU A 74 22.59 -8.89 5.01
CA LEU A 74 23.92 -8.28 4.82
C LEU A 74 24.86 -8.72 5.95
#